data_AF-A0AA88BBG0-F1
#
_entry.id   AF-A0AA88BBG0-F1
#
_cell.length_a   1.000
_cell.length_b   1.000
_cell.length_c   1.000
_cell.angle_alpha   90.00
_cell.angle_beta   90.00
_cell.angle_gamma   90.00
#
_symmetry.space_group_name_H-M   'P 1'
#
loop_
_entity.id
_entity.type
_entity.pdbx_description
1 polymer ?
#
loop_
_entity_poly.entity_id
_entity_poly.type
_entity_poly.pdbx_seq_one_letter_code
_entity_poly.pdbx_strand_id
1 'polypeptide(L)'
;MVRPISNDLRKRAVSAVAKGESCRSVAERFGVAVSSVVKWSQRYRATGSVAPGKMGGHRKPVLDPHRAFIVERITETPHLTLHGLKAELAARGVKVSHNAVWLFLRREGLRFKRTLFALEQARADVSRRRLRWRSWQAGLDPGRLVFIDESVLQTAEGVQMN
;
A
#
# COMPACT_ATOMS: atom_id res chain seq x y z
N MET A 1 -15.30 10.19 4.00
CA MET A 1 -15.15 11.49 3.29
C MET A 1 -16.39 11.68 2.42
N VAL A 2 -17.06 12.83 2.51
CA VAL A 2 -18.31 13.07 1.77
C VAL A 2 -18.00 13.20 0.28
N ARG A 3 -18.72 12.47 -0.57
CA ARG A 3 -18.57 12.53 -2.03
C ARG A 3 -19.00 13.92 -2.54
N PRO A 4 -18.25 14.55 -3.45
CA PRO A 4 -18.68 15.80 -4.06
C PRO A 4 -19.97 15.61 -4.84
N ILE A 5 -20.82 16.64 -4.79
CA ILE A 5 -21.93 16.79 -5.72
C ILE A 5 -21.43 16.66 -7.16
N SER A 6 -22.23 16.01 -8.01
CA SER A 6 -21.90 15.67 -9.40
C SER A 6 -21.49 16.90 -10.22
N ASN A 7 -20.54 16.70 -11.14
CA ASN A 7 -20.10 17.78 -12.03
C ASN A 7 -21.21 18.30 -12.92
N ASP A 8 -22.16 17.44 -13.31
CA ASP A 8 -23.30 17.87 -14.13
C ASP A 8 -24.14 18.95 -13.42
N LEU A 9 -24.52 18.71 -12.17
CA LEU A 9 -25.30 19.68 -11.38
C LEU A 9 -24.53 21.00 -11.22
N ARG A 10 -23.22 20.91 -10.98
CA ARG A 10 -22.34 22.07 -10.87
C ARG A 10 -22.27 22.86 -12.17
N LYS A 11 -22.15 22.18 -13.34
CA LYS A 11 -22.15 22.82 -14.66
C LYS A 11 -23.45 23.58 -14.90
N ARG A 12 -24.60 22.95 -14.60
CA ARG A 12 -25.92 23.56 -14.79
C ARG A 12 -26.12 24.78 -13.89
N ALA A 13 -25.76 24.67 -12.61
CA ALA A 13 -25.85 25.79 -11.67
C ALA A 13 -24.95 26.96 -12.08
N VAL A 14 -23.70 26.69 -12.46
CA VAL A 14 -22.75 27.72 -12.90
C VAL A 14 -23.20 28.36 -14.22
N SER A 15 -23.74 27.59 -15.16
CA SER A 15 -24.29 28.12 -16.41
C SER A 15 -25.49 29.06 -16.16
N ALA A 16 -26.38 28.71 -15.24
CA ALA A 16 -27.50 29.59 -14.85
C ALA A 16 -27.02 30.91 -14.24
N VAL A 17 -26.03 30.85 -13.34
CA VAL A 17 -25.41 32.07 -12.77
C VAL A 17 -24.69 32.89 -13.85
N ALA A 18 -24.01 32.25 -14.80
CA ALA A 18 -23.34 32.93 -15.90
C ALA A 18 -24.32 33.63 -16.86
N LYS A 19 -25.57 33.14 -16.96
CA LYS A 19 -26.66 33.77 -17.71
C LYS A 19 -27.34 34.93 -16.97
N GLY A 20 -26.91 35.26 -15.76
CA GLY A 20 -27.41 36.39 -14.97
C GLY A 20 -28.40 36.02 -13.86
N GLU A 21 -28.73 34.74 -13.67
CA GLU A 21 -29.58 34.32 -12.54
C GLU A 21 -28.85 34.53 -11.20
N SER A 22 -29.58 34.96 -10.16
CA SER A 22 -29.00 35.13 -8.83
C SER A 22 -28.63 33.77 -8.21
N CYS A 23 -27.56 33.72 -7.41
CA CYS A 23 -27.15 32.48 -6.73
C CYS A 23 -28.25 31.91 -5.83
N ARG A 24 -29.13 32.75 -5.28
CA ARG A 24 -30.25 32.34 -4.43
C ARG A 24 -31.34 31.64 -5.25
N SER A 25 -31.73 32.20 -6.39
CA SER A 25 -32.71 31.59 -7.31
C SER A 25 -32.20 30.26 -7.87
N VAL A 26 -30.93 30.20 -8.28
CA VAL A 26 -30.30 28.97 -8.77
C VAL A 26 -30.26 27.88 -7.68
N ALA A 27 -29.92 28.26 -6.45
CA ALA A 27 -29.87 27.34 -5.32
C ALA A 27 -31.24 26.71 -5.02
N GLU A 28 -32.30 27.52 -5.01
CA GLU A 28 -33.67 27.07 -4.84
C GLU A 28 -34.10 26.13 -5.98
N ARG A 29 -33.87 26.53 -7.23
CA ARG A 29 -34.19 25.73 -8.43
C ARG A 29 -33.55 24.35 -8.44
N PHE A 30 -32.31 24.24 -7.99
CA PHE A 30 -31.55 22.98 -7.98
C PHE A 30 -31.56 22.24 -6.64
N GLY A 31 -32.26 22.75 -5.63
CA GLY A 31 -32.34 22.12 -4.30
C GLY A 31 -30.99 22.01 -3.59
N VAL A 32 -30.11 23.01 -3.76
CA VAL A 32 -28.77 23.02 -3.16
C VAL A 32 -28.58 24.24 -2.26
N ALA A 33 -27.64 24.18 -1.32
CA ALA A 33 -27.33 25.33 -0.49
C ALA A 33 -26.77 26.51 -1.33
N VAL A 34 -27.22 27.74 -1.05
CA VAL A 34 -26.75 28.98 -1.72
C VAL A 34 -25.23 29.09 -1.68
N SER A 35 -24.61 28.74 -0.55
CA SER A 35 -23.16 28.75 -0.38
C SER A 35 -22.42 27.80 -1.34
N SER A 36 -23.06 26.71 -1.78
CA SER A 36 -22.48 25.79 -2.76
C SER A 36 -22.45 26.43 -4.15
N VAL A 37 -23.55 27.05 -4.57
CA VAL A 37 -23.64 27.77 -5.86
C VAL A 37 -22.63 28.91 -5.93
N VAL A 38 -22.48 29.66 -4.83
CA VAL A 38 -21.47 30.71 -4.71
C VAL A 38 -20.06 30.14 -4.89
N LYS A 39 -19.71 29.07 -4.16
CA LYS A 39 -18.38 28.42 -4.26
C LYS A 39 -18.10 27.86 -5.65
N TRP A 40 -19.09 27.25 -6.32
CA TRP A 40 -18.93 26.75 -7.68
C TRP A 40 -18.71 27.88 -8.68
N SER A 41 -19.47 28.97 -8.55
CA SER A 41 -19.33 30.15 -9.41
C SER A 41 -17.99 30.85 -9.21
N GLN A 42 -17.53 31.00 -7.96
CA GLN A 42 -16.21 31.55 -7.64
C GLN A 42 -15.09 30.70 -8.24
N ARG A 43 -15.15 29.37 -8.09
CA ARG A 43 -14.16 28.46 -8.68
C ARG A 43 -14.16 28.55 -10.20
N TYR A 44 -15.33 28.60 -10.83
CA TYR A 44 -15.43 28.71 -12.28
C TYR A 44 -14.82 30.03 -12.78
N ARG A 45 -15.08 31.16 -12.09
CA ARG A 45 -14.45 32.45 -12.42
C ARG A 45 -12.93 32.43 -12.25
N ALA A 46 -12.43 31.75 -11.22
CA ALA A 46 -11.00 31.69 -10.92
C ALA A 46 -10.21 30.70 -11.80
N THR A 47 -10.83 29.61 -12.25
CA THR A 47 -10.10 28.47 -12.88
C THR A 47 -10.72 27.97 -14.19
N GLY A 48 -11.90 28.44 -14.58
CA GLY A 48 -12.67 27.91 -15.71
C GLY A 48 -13.27 26.52 -15.49
N SER A 49 -13.08 25.89 -14.33
CA SER A 49 -13.50 24.51 -14.07
C SER A 49 -14.53 24.40 -12.96
N VAL A 50 -15.56 23.57 -13.16
CA VAL A 50 -16.55 23.21 -12.14
C VAL A 50 -16.18 21.96 -11.34
N ALA A 51 -15.09 21.29 -11.74
CA ALA A 51 -14.62 20.08 -11.06
C ALA A 51 -14.44 20.36 -9.57
N PRO A 52 -14.55 19.39 -8.66
CA PRO A 52 -14.05 19.56 -7.29
C PRO A 52 -12.53 19.74 -7.29
N GLY A 53 -12.01 20.41 -6.26
CA GLY A 53 -10.58 20.37 -5.99
C GLY A 53 -10.12 18.98 -5.59
N LYS A 54 -8.81 18.77 -5.54
CA LYS A 54 -8.23 17.55 -5.01
C LYS A 54 -8.83 17.28 -3.63
N MET A 55 -9.40 16.10 -3.44
CA MET A 55 -9.96 15.69 -2.16
C MET A 55 -8.94 14.82 -1.41
N GLY A 56 -8.64 15.20 -0.17
CA GLY A 56 -7.60 14.50 0.59
C GLY A 56 -6.20 14.63 -0.04
N GLY A 57 -5.23 13.87 0.47
CA GLY A 57 -3.89 13.81 -0.10
C GLY A 57 -3.09 15.12 -0.09
N HIS A 58 -3.48 16.10 0.73
CA HIS A 58 -2.72 17.34 0.95
C HIS A 58 -1.57 17.14 1.94
N ARG A 59 -1.67 16.14 2.82
CA ARG A 59 -0.57 15.79 3.73
C ARG A 59 0.52 15.10 2.92
N LYS A 60 1.69 15.73 2.86
CA LYS A 60 2.91 15.11 2.37
C LYS A 60 3.30 13.96 3.32
N PRO A 61 3.65 12.77 2.81
CA PRO A 61 4.14 11.69 3.64
C PRO A 61 5.42 12.09 4.38
N VAL A 62 5.46 11.81 5.69
CA VAL A 62 6.58 12.19 6.59
C VAL A 62 7.90 11.54 6.18
N LEU A 63 7.84 10.38 5.50
CA LEU A 63 9.02 9.60 5.13
C LEU A 63 9.61 9.98 3.77
N ASP A 64 8.97 10.86 2.99
CA ASP A 64 9.47 11.27 1.67
C ASP A 64 10.89 11.86 1.73
N PRO A 65 11.23 12.76 2.68
CA PRO A 65 12.60 13.27 2.81
C PRO A 65 13.63 12.22 3.20
N HIS A 66 13.19 11.12 3.82
CA HIS A 66 14.06 10.03 4.30
C HIS A 66 14.14 8.86 3.32
N ARG A 67 13.59 9.02 2.11
CA ARG A 67 13.50 7.94 1.12
C ARG A 67 14.83 7.29 0.81
N ALA A 68 15.86 8.10 0.51
CA ALA A 68 17.18 7.59 0.12
C ALA A 68 17.76 6.67 1.22
N PHE A 69 17.69 7.12 2.47
CA PHE A 69 18.13 6.33 3.61
C PHE A 69 17.35 5.02 3.77
N ILE A 70 16.02 5.05 3.66
CA ILE A 70 15.22 3.84 3.86
C ILE A 70 15.52 2.79 2.77
N VAL A 71 15.70 3.24 1.52
CA VAL A 71 16.03 2.35 0.40
C VAL A 71 17.42 1.75 0.55
N GLU A 72 18.42 2.58 0.88
CA GLU A 72 19.78 2.12 1.19
C GLU A 72 19.76 1.13 2.36
N ARG A 73 18.93 1.39 3.38
CA ARG A 73 18.88 0.53 4.55
C ARG A 73 18.29 -0.85 4.31
N ILE A 74 17.25 -0.92 3.50
CA ILE A 74 16.67 -2.19 3.07
C ILE A 74 17.59 -2.94 2.12
N THR A 75 18.39 -2.22 1.32
CA THR A 75 19.38 -2.84 0.43
C THR A 75 20.52 -3.49 1.20
N GLU A 76 21.06 -2.81 2.23
CA GLU A 76 22.09 -3.39 3.10
C GLU A 76 21.56 -4.53 3.98
N THR A 77 20.35 -4.38 4.53
CA THR A 77 19.75 -5.37 5.44
C THR A 77 18.37 -5.80 4.94
N PRO A 78 18.28 -6.74 3.97
CA PRO A 78 17.00 -7.17 3.38
C PRO A 78 16.03 -7.84 4.37
N HIS A 79 16.54 -8.33 5.51
CA HIS A 79 15.78 -8.99 6.57
C HIS A 79 15.38 -8.03 7.70
N LEU A 80 15.57 -6.71 7.53
CA LEU A 80 15.18 -5.70 8.51
C LEU A 80 13.67 -5.72 8.73
N THR A 81 13.26 -5.86 9.99
CA THR A 81 11.84 -5.82 10.35
C THR A 81 11.30 -4.40 10.29
N LEU A 82 9.99 -4.24 10.07
CA LEU A 82 9.31 -2.94 10.12
C LEU A 82 9.52 -2.23 11.47
N HIS A 83 9.60 -2.99 12.56
CA HIS A 83 9.89 -2.46 13.89
C HIS A 83 11.34 -1.99 14.03
N GLY A 84 12.30 -2.72 13.46
CA GLY A 84 13.70 -2.31 13.39
C GLY A 84 13.86 -1.00 12.61
N LEU A 85 13.27 -0.93 11.41
CA LEU A 85 13.28 0.28 10.60
C LEU A 85 12.64 1.48 11.32
N LYS A 86 11.53 1.25 12.03
CA LYS A 86 10.90 2.29 12.87
C LYS A 86 11.84 2.77 13.99
N ALA A 87 12.56 1.86 14.65
CA ALA A 87 13.50 2.20 15.71
C ALA A 87 14.68 3.03 15.18
N GLU A 88 15.24 2.65 14.02
CA GLU A 88 16.31 3.42 13.37
C GLU A 88 15.85 4.82 12.93
N LEU A 89 14.63 4.93 12.39
CA LEU A 89 14.02 6.22 12.08
C LEU A 89 13.82 7.07 13.34
N ALA A 90 13.39 6.46 14.45
CA ALA A 90 13.24 7.15 15.73
C ALA A 90 14.58 7.64 16.31
N ALA A 91 15.65 6.85 16.18
CA ALA A 91 17.00 7.25 16.56
C ALA A 91 17.51 8.48 15.76
N ARG A 92 17.02 8.65 14.54
CA ARG A 92 17.27 9.82 13.68
C ARG A 92 16.29 11.00 13.92
N GLY A 93 15.45 10.91 14.95
CA GLY A 93 14.47 11.95 15.29
C GLY A 93 13.15 11.88 14.52
N VAL A 94 12.96 10.86 13.67
CA VAL A 94 11.78 10.71 12.82
C VAL A 94 10.76 9.80 13.50
N LYS A 95 9.82 10.39 14.24
CA LYS A 95 8.74 9.65 14.90
C LYS A 95 7.62 9.32 13.93
N VAL A 96 7.53 8.05 13.51
CA VAL A 96 6.48 7.55 12.62
C VAL A 96 5.76 6.33 13.19
N SER A 97 4.51 6.14 12.79
CA SER A 97 3.75 4.94 13.14
C SER A 97 4.20 3.75 12.29
N HIS A 98 3.96 2.53 12.78
CA HIS A 98 4.21 1.30 12.03
C HIS A 98 3.49 1.32 10.66
N ASN A 99 2.23 1.78 10.64
CA ASN A 99 1.46 1.89 9.41
C ASN A 99 2.07 2.90 8.41
N ALA A 100 2.65 4.01 8.88
CA ALA A 100 3.31 4.97 7.99
C ALA A 100 4.53 4.36 7.28
N VAL A 101 5.32 3.56 8.00
CA VAL A 101 6.44 2.80 7.43
C VAL A 101 5.92 1.78 6.41
N TRP A 102 4.87 1.02 6.75
CA TRP A 102 4.29 0.04 5.84
C TRP A 102 3.72 0.66 4.56
N LEU A 103 2.97 1.77 4.66
CA LEU A 103 2.43 2.50 3.51
C LEU A 103 3.55 3.04 2.60
N PHE A 104 4.64 3.53 3.20
CA PHE A 104 5.80 3.99 2.45
C PHE A 104 6.42 2.85 1.65
N LEU A 105 6.73 1.71 2.28
CA LEU A 105 7.33 0.56 1.59
C LEU A 105 6.43 0.01 0.48
N ARG A 106 5.12 -0.06 0.73
CA ARG A 106 4.14 -0.49 -0.28
C ARG A 106 4.14 0.44 -1.49
N ARG A 107 4.26 1.76 -1.28
CA ARG A 107 4.33 2.75 -2.36
C ARG A 107 5.63 2.65 -3.16
N GLU A 108 6.75 2.36 -2.50
CA GLU A 108 8.05 2.16 -3.14
C GLU A 108 8.17 0.81 -3.86
N GLY A 109 7.14 -0.04 -3.81
CA GLY A 109 7.16 -1.37 -4.43
C GLY A 109 8.06 -2.38 -3.72
N LEU A 110 8.59 -2.03 -2.54
CA LEU A 110 9.44 -2.89 -1.74
C LEU A 110 8.58 -3.96 -1.06
N ARG A 111 8.69 -5.20 -1.53
CA ARG A 111 7.98 -6.35 -0.98
C ARG A 111 8.93 -7.17 -0.13
N PHE A 112 8.54 -7.42 1.12
CA PHE A 112 9.24 -8.41 1.94
C PHE A 112 8.91 -9.80 1.41
N LYS A 113 9.87 -10.46 0.75
CA LYS A 113 9.75 -11.86 0.39
C LYS A 113 10.06 -12.69 1.62
N ARG A 114 9.05 -13.38 2.15
CA ARG A 114 9.24 -14.32 3.26
C ARG A 114 9.95 -15.56 2.73
N THR A 115 11.28 -15.57 2.83
CA THR A 115 12.06 -16.78 2.58
C THR A 115 12.00 -17.60 3.86
N LEU A 116 11.23 -18.69 3.85
CA LEU A 116 11.23 -19.66 4.95
C LEU A 116 12.59 -20.37 4.94
N PHE A 117 13.53 -19.88 5.73
CA PHE A 117 14.76 -20.60 6.01
C PHE A 117 14.48 -21.58 7.13
N ALA A 118 14.46 -22.88 6.83
CA ALA A 118 14.41 -23.90 7.87
C ALA A 118 15.70 -23.77 8.70
N LEU A 119 15.58 -23.34 9.97
CA LEU A 119 16.72 -23.05 10.85
C LEU A 119 17.70 -24.21 10.96
N GLU A 120 17.21 -25.45 10.83
CA GLU A 120 18.03 -26.66 10.77
C GLU A 120 19.11 -26.60 9.68
N GLN A 121 18.86 -25.91 8.56
CA GLN A 121 19.84 -25.75 7.48
C GLN A 121 21.07 -24.94 7.90
N ALA A 122 20.97 -24.11 8.94
CA ALA A 122 22.12 -23.37 9.48
C ALA A 122 22.98 -24.21 10.43
N ARG A 123 22.52 -25.40 10.87
CA ARG A 123 23.36 -26.29 11.66
C ARG A 123 24.57 -26.72 10.83
N ALA A 124 25.76 -26.66 11.42
CA ALA A 124 27.02 -26.85 10.68
C ALA A 124 27.11 -28.23 10.00
N ASP A 125 26.56 -29.26 10.63
CA ASP A 125 26.46 -30.61 10.09
C ASP A 125 25.51 -30.69 8.88
N VAL A 126 24.33 -30.08 8.97
CA VAL A 126 23.32 -30.06 7.89
C VAL A 126 23.78 -29.21 6.71
N SER A 127 24.38 -28.03 6.98
CA SER A 127 24.97 -27.17 5.95
C SER A 127 26.07 -27.89 5.18
N ARG A 128 26.99 -28.57 5.89
CA ARG A 128 28.07 -29.36 5.27
C ARG A 128 27.52 -30.52 4.42
N ARG A 129 26.53 -31.25 4.92
CA ARG A 129 25.86 -32.34 4.18
C ARG A 129 25.17 -31.82 2.92
N ARG A 130 24.48 -30.68 2.99
CA ARG A 130 23.81 -30.06 1.83
C ARG A 130 24.80 -29.58 0.77
N LEU A 131 25.92 -28.97 1.16
CA LEU A 131 26.97 -28.57 0.22
C LEU A 131 27.55 -29.78 -0.52
N ARG A 132 27.88 -30.85 0.22
CA ARG A 132 28.36 -32.11 -0.35
C ARG A 132 27.34 -32.78 -1.28
N TRP A 133 26.07 -32.77 -0.90
CA TRP A 133 25.00 -33.29 -1.75
C TRP A 133 24.87 -32.51 -3.06
N ARG A 134 24.86 -31.17 -3.01
CA ARG A 134 24.77 -30.31 -4.21
C ARG A 134 25.94 -30.53 -5.16
N SER A 135 27.17 -30.68 -4.65
CA SER A 135 28.32 -30.96 -5.51
C SER A 135 28.22 -32.33 -6.18
N TRP A 136 27.58 -33.31 -5.55
CA TRP A 136 27.44 -34.66 -6.07
C TRP A 136 26.26 -34.80 -7.05
N GLN A 137 25.21 -33.98 -6.92
CA GLN A 137 24.02 -33.99 -7.76
C GLN A 137 24.32 -33.86 -9.26
N ALA A 138 25.36 -33.10 -9.64
CA ALA A 138 25.72 -32.91 -11.05
C ALA A 138 26.17 -34.22 -11.74
N GLY A 139 26.58 -35.24 -10.98
CA GLY A 139 26.98 -36.54 -11.51
C GLY A 139 25.85 -37.58 -11.56
N LEU A 140 24.64 -37.23 -11.14
CA LEU A 140 23.49 -38.15 -11.15
C LEU A 140 22.75 -38.04 -12.48
N ASP A 141 22.42 -39.17 -13.08
CA ASP A 141 21.52 -39.26 -14.23
C ASP A 141 20.06 -39.11 -13.76
N PRO A 142 19.35 -38.02 -14.10
CA PRO A 142 17.97 -37.80 -13.65
C PRO A 142 17.00 -38.87 -14.14
N GLY A 143 17.28 -39.54 -15.27
CA GLY A 143 16.43 -40.60 -15.82
C GLY A 143 16.44 -41.90 -15.02
N ARG A 144 17.36 -42.02 -14.04
CA ARG A 144 17.51 -43.19 -13.16
C ARG A 144 17.13 -42.90 -11.71
N LEU A 145 16.66 -41.69 -11.40
CA LEU A 145 16.29 -41.29 -10.04
C LEU A 145 14.79 -41.45 -9.80
N VAL A 146 14.43 -42.11 -8.70
CA VAL A 146 13.08 -42.14 -8.16
C VAL A 146 13.09 -41.41 -6.82
N PHE A 147 12.28 -40.36 -6.70
CA PHE A 147 12.11 -39.62 -5.46
C PHE A 147 10.93 -40.20 -4.67
N ILE A 148 11.19 -40.57 -3.42
CA ILE A 148 10.18 -41.03 -2.47
C ILE A 148 10.05 -39.95 -1.40
N ASP A 149 8.84 -39.40 -1.26
CA ASP A 149 8.50 -38.42 -0.24
C ASP A 149 7.28 -38.92 0.53
N GLU A 150 7.33 -38.82 1.85
CA GLU A 150 6.23 -39.22 2.72
C GLU A 150 5.28 -38.04 2.89
N SER A 151 4.08 -38.17 2.32
CA SER A 151 3.01 -37.20 2.56
C SER A 151 2.00 -37.79 3.53
N VAL A 152 1.85 -37.15 4.69
CA VAL A 152 0.83 -37.54 5.67
C VAL A 152 -0.49 -36.89 5.26
N LEU A 153 -1.52 -37.71 5.01
CA LEU A 153 -2.89 -37.24 4.86
C LEU A 153 -3.52 -37.13 6.25
N GLN A 154 -3.79 -35.91 6.71
CA GLN A 154 -4.50 -35.68 7.95
C GLN A 154 -6.01 -35.77 7.68
N THR A 155 -6.62 -36.92 7.99
CA THR A 155 -8.08 -37.10 7.95
C THR A 155 -8.71 -36.36 9.13
N ALA A 156 -9.62 -35.43 8.87
CA ALA A 156 -10.38 -34.75 9.91
C ALA A 156 -11.50 -35.66 10.43
N GLU A 157 -11.17 -36.65 11.27
CA GLU A 157 -12.17 -37.35 12.08
C GLU A 157 -12.06 -36.88 13.53
N GLY A 158 -12.95 -35.94 13.86
CA GLY A 158 -13.17 -35.41 15.20
C GLY A 158 -14.61 -34.95 15.33
N VAL A 159 -15.57 -35.78 14.91
CA VAL A 159 -16.97 -35.63 15.34
C VAL A 159 -17.09 -36.44 16.63
N GLN A 160 -17.16 -35.72 17.75
CA GLN A 160 -17.46 -36.28 19.05
C GLN A 160 -18.79 -37.03 19.00
N MET A 161 -18.79 -38.29 19.43
CA MET A 161 -19.96 -38.91 20.03
C MET A 161 -19.66 -39.18 21.51
N ASN A 162 -20.59 -38.70 22.34
CA ASN A 162 -20.67 -38.66 23.81
C ASN A 162 -19.76 -37.68 24.54
#